data_AF-A0A321LZ88-F1
#
_entry.id   AF-A0A321LZ88-F1
#
_cell.length_a   1.000
_cell.length_b   1.000
_cell.length_c   1.000
_cell.angle_alpha   90.00
_cell.angle_beta   90.00
_cell.angle_gamma   90.00
#
_symmetry.space_group_name_H-M   'P 1'
#
loop_
_entity.id
_entity.type
_entity.pdbx_description
1 polymer ?
#
loop_
_entity_poly.entity_id
_entity_poly.type
_entity_poly.pdbx_seq_one_letter_code
_entity_poly.pdbx_strand_id
1 'polypeptide(L)'
;MVCPIIFVMDLIRLDQSTFRADLDEIDRWLEQKGFHQRDRLRVYRANIAEMAQREQASHPGKVFAQVQSEGRLSEILTSYAEGIDLVDALTSLRKKQVTIPDGLLKRVLDGPSDASLEDQKSNRGRNAMFELLMGAMAAKQDLQPIFGQENPDVEFQFLGRRVLMECKRVLSEKKILDKISEAVHQLEKCVHPDNGDIGLVAISISRLAHQGNGYWDAPTVEIGRAFLSRALRHMVDDLNKHLSKLSFSHAAGVVFHVSSPLHVQSLGYTVASEGLVYPMNLAESDCLRSLAEILRL
;
A
#
# COMPACT_ATOMS: atom_id res chain seq x y z
N MET A 1 23.27 3.99 16.16
CA MET A 1 22.01 3.37 16.63
C MET A 1 20.92 4.41 16.39
N VAL A 2 20.18 4.29 15.29
CA VAL A 2 19.09 5.24 14.97
C VAL A 2 17.83 4.70 15.63
N CYS A 3 17.24 5.47 16.53
CA CYS A 3 16.00 5.09 17.21
C CYS A 3 14.83 5.37 16.24
N PRO A 4 14.02 4.37 15.85
CA PRO A 4 12.88 4.61 14.98
C PRO A 4 11.76 5.31 15.77
N ILE A 5 11.31 6.44 15.25
CA ILE A 5 10.15 7.16 15.78
C ILE A 5 8.90 6.42 15.28
N ILE A 6 8.00 6.08 16.19
CA ILE A 6 6.76 5.35 15.89
C ILE A 6 5.65 6.39 15.83
N PHE A 7 5.03 6.59 14.66
CA PHE A 7 3.85 7.43 14.52
C PHE A 7 2.56 6.62 14.38
N VAL A 8 1.52 7.15 15.03
CA VAL A 8 0.18 6.60 15.08
C VAL A 8 -0.56 7.03 13.81
N MET A 9 -0.91 6.08 12.95
CA MET A 9 -1.88 6.30 11.89
C MET A 9 -3.26 6.31 12.54
N ASP A 10 -4.07 7.34 12.25
CA ASP A 10 -5.43 7.45 12.77
C ASP A 10 -6.23 6.21 12.37
N LEU A 11 -6.71 5.50 13.37
CA LEU A 11 -7.55 4.32 13.17
C LEU A 11 -8.79 4.74 12.41
N ILE A 12 -8.93 4.27 11.18
CA ILE A 12 -10.26 4.09 10.61
C ILE A 12 -10.91 3.03 11.49
N ARG A 13 -11.71 3.48 12.45
CA ARG A 13 -12.68 2.64 13.12
C ARG A 13 -13.57 2.10 12.01
N LEU A 14 -13.37 0.84 11.61
CA LEU A 14 -14.18 0.18 10.60
C LEU A 14 -15.56 -0.08 11.18
N ASP A 15 -16.37 0.97 11.20
CA ASP A 15 -17.80 0.77 11.07
C ASP A 15 -18.04 0.23 9.66
N GLN A 16 -18.40 -1.06 9.57
CA GLN A 16 -18.69 -1.72 8.29
C GLN A 16 -19.74 -0.95 7.46
N SER A 17 -20.65 -0.22 8.12
CA SER A 17 -21.66 0.58 7.41
C SER A 17 -21.06 1.83 6.76
N THR A 18 -20.12 2.50 7.44
CA THR A 18 -19.36 3.63 6.88
C THR A 18 -18.48 3.17 5.72
N PHE A 19 -17.72 2.09 5.88
CA PHE A 19 -16.86 1.56 4.80
C PHE A 19 -17.66 1.17 3.54
N ARG A 20 -18.84 0.57 3.71
CA ARG A 20 -19.72 0.24 2.58
C ARG A 20 -20.24 1.50 1.89
N ALA A 21 -20.63 2.52 2.65
CA ALA A 21 -21.06 3.80 2.08
C ALA A 21 -19.94 4.46 1.27
N ASP A 22 -18.70 4.39 1.76
CA ASP A 22 -17.53 4.91 1.05
C ASP A 22 -17.26 4.13 -0.24
N LEU A 23 -17.37 2.79 -0.22
CA LEU A 23 -17.30 1.97 -1.44
C LEU A 23 -18.35 2.38 -2.48
N ASP A 24 -19.60 2.58 -2.05
CA ASP A 24 -20.69 3.01 -2.94
C ASP A 24 -20.48 4.45 -3.47
N GLU A 25 -19.81 5.32 -2.71
CA GLU A 25 -19.41 6.65 -3.21
C GLU A 25 -18.30 6.57 -4.26
N ILE A 26 -17.26 5.77 -4.01
CA ILE A 26 -16.17 5.56 -4.96
C ILE A 26 -16.70 4.91 -6.26
N ASP A 27 -17.59 3.93 -6.16
CA ASP A 27 -18.19 3.28 -7.34
C ASP A 27 -18.94 4.30 -8.21
N ARG A 28 -19.80 5.14 -7.61
CA ARG A 28 -20.52 6.21 -8.32
C ARG A 28 -19.56 7.21 -8.97
N TRP A 29 -18.48 7.58 -8.30
CA TRP A 29 -17.47 8.46 -8.87
C TRP A 29 -16.76 7.83 -10.08
N LEU A 30 -16.44 6.53 -10.00
CA LEU A 30 -15.86 5.79 -11.12
C LEU A 30 -16.83 5.69 -12.31
N GLU A 31 -18.12 5.46 -12.05
CA GLU A 31 -19.15 5.48 -13.10
C GLU A 31 -19.23 6.84 -13.80
N GLN A 32 -19.17 7.95 -13.05
CA GLN A 32 -19.15 9.30 -13.63
C GLN A 32 -17.91 9.55 -14.51
N LYS A 33 -16.80 8.86 -14.24
CA LYS A 33 -15.59 8.88 -15.06
C LYS A 33 -15.62 7.89 -16.24
N GLY A 34 -16.70 7.15 -16.44
CA GLY A 34 -16.86 6.20 -17.54
C GLY A 34 -16.39 4.77 -17.26
N PHE A 35 -16.01 4.46 -16.01
CA PHE A 35 -15.63 3.11 -15.60
C PHE A 35 -16.88 2.34 -15.17
N HIS A 36 -17.53 1.62 -16.11
CA HIS A 36 -18.77 0.87 -15.86
C HIS A 36 -18.60 -0.66 -15.80
N GLN A 37 -17.44 -1.16 -16.22
CA GLN A 37 -17.20 -2.60 -16.30
C GLN A 37 -17.11 -3.25 -14.92
N ARG A 38 -17.45 -4.54 -14.84
CA ARG A 38 -17.18 -5.32 -13.63
C ARG A 38 -15.66 -5.41 -13.43
N ASP A 39 -15.19 -4.86 -12.32
CA ASP A 39 -13.78 -4.75 -11.97
C ASP A 39 -13.54 -5.20 -10.52
N ARG A 40 -12.28 -5.11 -10.06
CA ARG A 40 -11.91 -5.53 -8.71
C ARG A 40 -12.70 -4.82 -7.62
N LEU A 41 -12.89 -3.49 -7.71
CA LEU A 41 -13.67 -2.73 -6.72
C LEU A 41 -15.11 -3.27 -6.63
N ARG A 42 -15.77 -3.49 -7.77
CA ARG A 42 -17.15 -3.99 -7.78
C ARG A 42 -17.28 -5.42 -7.28
N VAL A 43 -16.26 -6.25 -7.50
CA VAL A 43 -16.16 -7.57 -6.86
C VAL A 43 -15.99 -7.43 -5.35
N TYR A 44 -15.11 -6.56 -4.88
CA TYR A 44 -14.91 -6.32 -3.44
C TYR A 44 -16.19 -5.86 -2.77
N ARG A 45 -16.89 -4.90 -3.39
CA ARG A 45 -18.17 -4.40 -2.92
C ARG A 45 -19.22 -5.51 -2.79
N ALA A 46 -19.34 -6.39 -3.78
CA ALA A 46 -20.25 -7.53 -3.74
C ALA A 46 -19.87 -8.52 -2.62
N ASN A 47 -18.59 -8.85 -2.50
CA ASN A 47 -18.08 -9.77 -1.47
C ASN A 47 -18.31 -9.22 -0.06
N ILE A 48 -18.06 -7.93 0.17
CA ILE A 48 -18.28 -7.29 1.48
C ILE A 48 -19.77 -7.22 1.82
N ALA A 49 -20.64 -6.93 0.84
CA ALA A 49 -22.08 -6.95 1.04
C ALA A 49 -22.61 -8.37 1.37
N GLU A 50 -22.09 -9.38 0.69
CA GLU A 50 -22.39 -10.80 0.98
C GLU A 50 -21.97 -11.17 2.41
N MET A 51 -20.76 -10.79 2.83
CA MET A 51 -20.24 -11.09 4.16
C MET A 51 -21.05 -10.41 5.27
N ALA A 52 -21.44 -9.15 5.08
CA ALA A 52 -22.29 -8.44 6.04
C ALA A 52 -23.65 -9.13 6.23
N GLN A 53 -24.24 -9.70 5.18
CA GLN A 53 -25.49 -10.49 5.28
C GLN A 53 -25.26 -11.79 6.06
N ARG A 54 -24.16 -12.50 5.77
CA ARG A 54 -23.81 -13.75 6.47
C ARG A 54 -23.55 -13.52 7.97
N GLU A 55 -22.87 -12.44 8.33
CA GLU A 55 -22.56 -12.06 9.72
C GLU A 55 -23.80 -11.61 10.51
N GLN A 56 -24.83 -11.07 9.86
CA GLN A 56 -26.13 -10.81 10.51
C GLN A 56 -26.88 -12.10 10.84
N ALA A 57 -26.73 -13.13 9.99
CA ALA A 57 -27.41 -14.41 10.15
C ALA A 57 -26.66 -15.43 11.03
N SER A 58 -25.39 -15.18 11.36
CA SER A 58 -24.52 -16.13 12.05
C SER A 58 -23.35 -15.46 12.75
N HIS A 59 -22.82 -16.10 13.80
CA HIS A 59 -21.64 -15.60 14.51
C HIS A 59 -20.41 -15.52 13.57
N PRO A 60 -19.61 -14.43 13.57
CA PRO A 60 -18.53 -14.22 12.61
C PRO A 60 -17.57 -15.40 12.46
N GLY A 61 -17.11 -16.01 13.57
CA GLY A 61 -16.22 -17.17 13.52
C GLY A 61 -16.78 -18.37 12.73
N LYS A 62 -18.10 -18.56 12.69
CA LYS A 62 -18.75 -19.61 11.87
C LYS A 62 -18.79 -19.23 10.39
N VAL A 63 -19.02 -17.95 10.08
CA VAL A 63 -19.05 -17.45 8.71
C VAL A 63 -17.69 -17.66 8.04
N PHE A 64 -16.59 -17.34 8.73
CA PHE A 64 -15.25 -17.53 8.18
C PHE A 64 -14.87 -18.99 7.98
N ALA A 65 -15.21 -19.86 8.94
CA ALA A 65 -15.02 -21.31 8.77
C ALA A 65 -15.79 -21.83 7.54
N GLN A 66 -17.00 -21.33 7.31
CA GLN A 66 -17.80 -21.68 6.14
C GLN A 66 -17.14 -21.18 4.84
N VAL A 67 -16.76 -19.90 4.76
CA VAL A 67 -16.08 -19.32 3.59
C VAL A 67 -14.76 -20.03 3.30
N GLN A 68 -14.05 -20.47 4.34
CA GLN A 68 -12.86 -21.30 4.20
C GLN A 68 -13.18 -22.66 3.58
N SER A 69 -14.25 -23.34 4.04
CA SER A 69 -14.68 -24.60 3.44
C SER A 69 -15.17 -24.45 1.99
N GLU A 70 -15.66 -23.26 1.62
CA GLU A 70 -16.02 -22.88 0.24
C GLU A 70 -14.80 -22.56 -0.63
N GLY A 71 -13.59 -22.51 -0.06
CA GLY A 71 -12.36 -22.14 -0.78
C GLY A 71 -12.26 -20.65 -1.13
N ARG A 72 -13.13 -19.80 -0.57
CA ARG A 72 -13.24 -18.36 -0.90
C ARG A 72 -12.54 -17.43 0.09
N LEU A 73 -11.91 -17.98 1.13
CA LEU A 73 -11.30 -17.17 2.19
C LEU A 73 -10.28 -16.17 1.65
N SER A 74 -9.44 -16.58 0.70
CA SER A 74 -8.43 -15.70 0.10
C SER A 74 -9.06 -14.50 -0.60
N GLU A 75 -10.04 -14.74 -1.46
CA GLU A 75 -10.78 -13.69 -2.17
C GLU A 75 -11.48 -12.73 -1.20
N ILE A 76 -12.13 -13.25 -0.16
CA ILE A 76 -12.83 -12.42 0.83
C ILE A 76 -11.84 -11.56 1.61
N LEU A 77 -10.75 -12.13 2.14
CA LEU A 77 -9.74 -11.36 2.86
C LEU A 77 -9.08 -10.30 1.97
N THR A 78 -8.81 -10.65 0.70
CA THR A 78 -8.32 -9.70 -0.31
C THR A 78 -9.33 -8.57 -0.52
N SER A 79 -10.62 -8.88 -0.58
CA SER A 79 -11.69 -7.88 -0.78
C SER A 79 -11.77 -6.88 0.36
N TYR A 80 -11.65 -7.34 1.61
CA TYR A 80 -11.56 -6.43 2.75
C TYR A 80 -10.28 -5.60 2.67
N ALA A 81 -9.12 -6.25 2.51
CA ALA A 81 -7.85 -5.54 2.61
C ALA A 81 -7.63 -4.53 1.49
N GLU A 82 -7.75 -4.98 0.24
CA GLU A 82 -7.58 -4.10 -0.92
C GLU A 82 -8.75 -3.14 -1.07
N GLY A 83 -9.96 -3.51 -0.64
CA GLY A 83 -11.11 -2.61 -0.63
C GLY A 83 -10.90 -1.41 0.30
N ILE A 84 -10.43 -1.65 1.53
CA ILE A 84 -10.11 -0.60 2.51
C ILE A 84 -9.02 0.32 1.96
N ASP A 85 -7.89 -0.27 1.52
CA ASP A 85 -6.75 0.47 0.97
C ASP A 85 -7.15 1.33 -0.25
N LEU A 86 -7.97 0.77 -1.16
CA LEU A 86 -8.41 1.48 -2.36
C LEU A 86 -9.38 2.63 -2.05
N VAL A 87 -10.34 2.41 -1.15
CA VAL A 87 -11.30 3.44 -0.73
C VAL A 87 -10.59 4.59 -0.04
N ASP A 88 -9.72 4.27 0.91
CA ASP A 88 -8.95 5.27 1.66
C ASP A 88 -8.06 6.10 0.72
N ALA A 89 -7.38 5.46 -0.23
CA ALA A 89 -6.52 6.13 -1.20
C ALA A 89 -7.31 7.05 -2.15
N LEU A 90 -8.35 6.52 -2.80
CA LEU A 90 -9.15 7.30 -3.75
C LEU A 90 -9.90 8.43 -3.05
N THR A 91 -10.42 8.19 -1.86
CA THR A 91 -11.08 9.23 -1.06
C THR A 91 -10.10 10.35 -0.71
N SER A 92 -8.90 10.00 -0.26
CA SER A 92 -7.87 10.98 0.10
C SER A 92 -7.44 11.82 -1.10
N LEU A 93 -7.13 11.16 -2.23
CA LEU A 93 -6.73 11.83 -3.47
C LEU A 93 -7.84 12.74 -4.00
N ARG A 94 -9.10 12.28 -3.99
CA ARG A 94 -10.26 13.09 -4.40
C ARG A 94 -10.47 14.31 -3.51
N LYS A 95 -10.44 14.14 -2.18
CA LYS A 95 -10.60 15.24 -1.21
C LYS A 95 -9.51 16.31 -1.38
N LYS A 96 -8.30 15.88 -1.75
CA LYS A 96 -7.15 16.76 -2.00
C LYS A 96 -7.06 17.26 -3.44
N GLN A 97 -8.04 16.91 -4.29
CA GLN A 97 -8.12 17.31 -5.70
C GLN A 97 -6.91 16.89 -6.54
N VAL A 98 -6.27 15.78 -6.17
CA VAL A 98 -5.17 15.21 -6.94
C VAL A 98 -5.72 14.58 -8.22
N THR A 99 -5.10 14.90 -9.35
CA THR A 99 -5.45 14.31 -10.64
C THR A 99 -4.88 12.90 -10.73
N ILE A 100 -5.75 11.91 -10.93
CA ILE A 100 -5.36 10.51 -11.14
C ILE A 100 -5.52 10.20 -12.64
N PRO A 101 -4.44 9.82 -13.35
CA PRO A 101 -4.54 9.44 -14.76
C PRO A 101 -5.50 8.26 -14.97
N ASP A 102 -6.37 8.36 -15.98
CA ASP A 102 -7.33 7.28 -16.28
C ASP A 102 -6.63 5.94 -16.61
N GLY A 103 -5.44 6.00 -17.21
CA GLY A 103 -4.59 4.83 -17.45
C GLY A 103 -4.12 4.16 -16.14
N LEU A 104 -3.80 4.94 -15.11
CA LEU A 104 -3.47 4.42 -13.78
C LEU A 104 -4.71 3.80 -13.13
N LEU A 105 -5.85 4.49 -13.12
CA LEU A 105 -7.10 3.96 -12.59
C LEU A 105 -7.50 2.64 -13.26
N LYS A 106 -7.40 2.57 -14.59
CA LYS A 106 -7.68 1.34 -15.33
C LYS A 106 -6.80 0.19 -14.87
N ARG A 107 -5.49 0.41 -14.72
CA ARG A 107 -4.56 -0.60 -14.20
C ARG A 107 -4.94 -1.01 -12.77
N VAL A 108 -5.22 -0.05 -11.89
CA VAL A 108 -5.63 -0.31 -10.50
C VAL A 108 -6.91 -1.16 -10.44
N LEU A 109 -7.86 -1.00 -11.35
CA LEU A 109 -9.11 -1.75 -11.34
C LEU A 109 -9.03 -3.13 -12.01
N ASP A 110 -7.97 -3.39 -12.78
CA ASP A 110 -7.77 -4.61 -13.56
C ASP A 110 -7.10 -5.74 -12.76
N GLY A 111 -7.18 -6.97 -13.27
CA GLY A 111 -6.60 -8.18 -12.68
C GLY A 111 -7.56 -8.96 -11.78
N PRO A 112 -7.12 -10.13 -11.25
CA PRO A 112 -7.97 -10.99 -10.43
C PRO A 112 -8.28 -10.34 -9.07
N SER A 113 -9.54 -10.43 -8.64
CA SER A 113 -9.98 -9.99 -7.30
C SER A 113 -9.30 -10.77 -6.19
N ASP A 114 -9.10 -12.07 -6.39
CA ASP A 114 -8.35 -12.95 -5.50
C ASP A 114 -6.83 -12.81 -5.72
N ALA A 115 -6.09 -12.42 -4.67
CA ALA A 115 -4.65 -12.27 -4.73
C ALA A 115 -3.89 -13.60 -4.87
N SER A 116 -4.49 -14.74 -4.52
CA SER A 116 -3.88 -16.06 -4.68
C SER A 116 -3.82 -16.52 -6.14
N LEU A 117 -4.70 -15.97 -7.00
CA LEU A 117 -4.73 -16.23 -8.44
C LEU A 117 -3.77 -15.33 -9.23
N GLU A 118 -3.05 -14.44 -8.55
CA GLU A 118 -2.08 -13.56 -9.17
C GLU A 118 -0.81 -14.30 -9.59
N ASP A 119 -0.34 -14.01 -10.80
CA ASP A 119 0.93 -14.49 -11.32
C ASP A 119 1.79 -13.32 -11.84
N GLN A 120 2.94 -13.64 -12.44
CA GLN A 120 3.83 -12.62 -12.99
C GLN A 120 3.21 -11.78 -14.13
N LYS A 121 2.15 -12.27 -14.77
CA LYS A 121 1.48 -11.60 -15.89
C LYS A 121 0.30 -10.75 -15.41
N SER A 122 -0.34 -11.11 -14.30
CA SER A 122 -1.50 -10.42 -13.74
C SER A 122 -1.18 -9.48 -12.57
N ASN A 123 0.09 -9.35 -12.15
CA ASN A 123 0.50 -8.51 -11.02
C ASN A 123 0.40 -6.99 -11.25
N ARG A 124 0.18 -6.57 -12.51
CA ARG A 124 0.24 -5.17 -12.93
C ARG A 124 -0.76 -4.29 -12.17
N GLY A 125 -1.95 -4.81 -11.89
CA GLY A 125 -2.98 -4.03 -11.20
C GLY A 125 -2.63 -3.72 -9.75
N ARG A 126 -2.01 -4.66 -9.03
CA ARG A 126 -1.56 -4.42 -7.65
C ARG A 126 -0.27 -3.60 -7.58
N ASN A 127 0.57 -3.62 -8.62
CA ASN A 127 1.68 -2.67 -8.71
C ASN A 127 1.15 -1.24 -8.88
N ALA A 128 0.21 -1.04 -9.80
CA ALA A 128 -0.47 0.24 -9.98
C ALA A 128 -1.21 0.69 -8.71
N MET A 129 -1.82 -0.24 -7.98
CA MET A 129 -2.42 0.07 -6.68
C MET A 129 -1.36 0.56 -5.68
N PHE A 130 -0.16 -0.02 -5.68
CA PHE A 130 0.91 0.47 -4.80
C PHE A 130 1.39 1.88 -5.18
N GLU A 131 1.50 2.20 -6.47
CA GLU A 131 1.74 3.58 -6.95
C GLU A 131 0.67 4.53 -6.37
N LEU A 132 -0.61 4.17 -6.51
CA LEU A 132 -1.75 4.94 -6.00
C LEU A 132 -1.68 5.15 -4.48
N LEU A 133 -1.31 4.12 -3.71
CA LEU A 133 -1.17 4.19 -2.25
C LEU A 133 -0.06 5.15 -1.82
N MET A 134 1.10 5.12 -2.50
CA MET A 134 2.20 6.03 -2.19
C MET A 134 1.83 7.49 -2.50
N GLY A 135 1.12 7.73 -3.61
CA GLY A 135 0.57 9.04 -3.89
C GLY A 135 -0.45 9.48 -2.82
N ALA A 136 -1.39 8.61 -2.45
CA ALA A 136 -2.39 8.92 -1.43
C ALA A 136 -1.74 9.23 -0.07
N MET A 137 -0.68 8.51 0.31
CA MET A 137 0.10 8.77 1.52
C MET A 137 0.65 10.20 1.54
N ALA A 138 1.23 10.67 0.43
CA ALA A 138 1.67 12.06 0.31
C ALA A 138 0.50 13.05 0.38
N ALA A 139 -0.59 12.79 -0.34
CA ALA A 139 -1.78 13.65 -0.38
C ALA A 139 -2.43 13.84 1.00
N LYS A 140 -2.45 12.80 1.84
CA LYS A 140 -2.98 12.88 3.22
C LYS A 140 -2.26 13.92 4.08
N GLN A 141 -1.02 14.23 3.74
CA GLN A 141 -0.17 15.20 4.44
C GLN A 141 -0.13 16.56 3.74
N ASP A 142 -1.17 16.86 2.94
CA ASP A 142 -1.32 18.11 2.19
C ASP A 142 -0.24 18.34 1.11
N LEU A 143 0.54 17.31 0.78
CA LEU A 143 1.41 17.33 -0.39
C LEU A 143 0.56 17.14 -1.66
N GLN A 144 1.09 17.59 -2.80
CA GLN A 144 0.42 17.54 -4.10
C GLN A 144 1.14 16.54 -5.02
N PRO A 145 0.86 15.22 -4.88
CA PRO A 145 1.47 14.22 -5.71
C PRO A 145 0.99 14.28 -7.16
N ILE A 146 1.91 14.00 -8.07
CA ILE A 146 1.70 13.85 -9.50
C ILE A 146 2.06 12.42 -9.86
N PHE A 147 1.14 11.71 -10.53
CA PHE A 147 1.39 10.36 -11.01
C PHE A 147 2.01 10.40 -12.41
N GLY A 148 3.17 9.78 -12.57
CA GLY A 148 3.83 9.66 -13.86
C GLY A 148 3.15 8.63 -14.77
N GLN A 149 3.34 8.79 -16.08
CA GLN A 149 2.94 7.77 -17.05
C GLN A 149 4.05 6.73 -17.31
N GLU A 150 5.32 7.12 -17.10
CA GLU A 150 6.49 6.27 -17.32
C GLU A 150 7.42 6.23 -16.10
N ASN A 151 8.10 7.35 -15.77
CA ASN A 151 8.97 7.48 -14.58
C ASN A 151 9.05 8.98 -14.18
N PRO A 152 9.12 9.33 -12.88
CA PRO A 152 8.87 8.46 -11.73
C PRO A 152 7.39 8.05 -11.66
N ASP A 153 7.09 6.99 -10.91
CA ASP A 153 5.69 6.58 -10.66
C ASP A 153 4.92 7.69 -9.90
N VAL A 154 5.55 8.30 -8.91
CA VAL A 154 5.00 9.39 -8.10
C VAL A 154 6.03 10.50 -7.92
N GLU A 155 5.60 11.75 -8.09
CA GLU A 155 6.40 12.94 -7.81
C GLU A 155 5.65 13.88 -6.87
N PHE A 156 6.34 14.54 -5.93
CA PHE A 156 5.77 15.64 -5.15
C PHE A 156 6.85 16.61 -4.65
N GLN A 157 6.44 17.75 -4.09
CA GLN A 157 7.34 18.73 -3.48
C GLN A 157 7.45 18.52 -1.97
N PHE A 158 8.67 18.58 -1.43
CA PHE A 158 8.93 18.52 0.00
C PHE A 158 10.09 19.44 0.37
N LEU A 159 9.86 20.37 1.30
CA LEU A 159 10.87 21.36 1.73
C LEU A 159 11.54 22.10 0.55
N GLY A 160 10.77 22.43 -0.50
CA GLY A 160 11.26 23.10 -1.71
C GLY A 160 12.06 22.22 -2.67
N ARG A 161 12.11 20.90 -2.42
CA ARG A 161 12.80 19.92 -3.26
C ARG A 161 11.80 19.01 -3.95
N ARG A 162 12.11 18.58 -5.18
CA ARG A 162 11.35 17.54 -5.87
C ARG A 162 11.69 16.18 -5.28
N VAL A 163 10.68 15.44 -4.86
CA VAL A 163 10.78 14.04 -4.47
C VAL A 163 10.24 13.20 -5.61
N LEU A 164 11.06 12.30 -6.14
CA LEU A 164 10.72 11.41 -7.25
C LEU A 164 10.77 9.97 -6.73
N MET A 165 9.68 9.24 -6.86
CA MET A 165 9.51 7.91 -6.25
C MET A 165 9.17 6.85 -7.30
N GLU A 166 9.98 5.79 -7.32
CA GLU A 166 9.72 4.57 -8.09
C GLU A 166 9.14 3.50 -7.17
N CYS A 167 8.00 2.92 -7.54
CA CYS A 167 7.21 2.00 -6.74
C CYS A 167 7.31 0.58 -7.28
N LYS A 168 7.87 -0.34 -6.50
CA LYS A 168 7.94 -1.76 -6.85
C LYS A 168 7.27 -2.61 -5.80
N ARG A 169 6.36 -3.47 -6.23
CA ARG A 169 5.84 -4.55 -5.38
C ARG A 169 6.64 -5.82 -5.63
N VAL A 170 7.00 -6.49 -4.54
CA VAL A 170 7.85 -7.67 -4.59
C VAL A 170 7.02 -8.91 -4.29
N LEU A 171 7.13 -9.92 -5.16
CA LEU A 171 6.40 -11.19 -5.03
C LEU A 171 7.17 -12.25 -4.21
N SER A 172 8.49 -12.12 -4.09
CA SER A 172 9.32 -13.03 -3.30
C SER A 172 10.52 -12.30 -2.71
N GLU A 173 10.94 -12.69 -1.50
CA GLU A 173 12.04 -12.04 -0.78
C GLU A 173 13.35 -11.98 -1.60
N LYS A 174 13.63 -13.05 -2.35
CA LYS A 174 14.81 -13.14 -3.25
C LYS A 174 14.83 -12.07 -4.34
N LYS A 175 13.69 -11.43 -4.63
CA LYS A 175 13.56 -10.39 -5.66
C LYS A 175 13.58 -8.97 -5.12
N ILE A 176 13.69 -8.76 -3.80
CA ILE A 176 13.72 -7.43 -3.21
C ILE A 176 14.89 -6.62 -3.76
N LEU A 177 16.11 -7.15 -3.68
CA LEU A 177 17.31 -6.44 -4.15
C LEU A 177 17.28 -6.16 -5.65
N ASP A 178 16.87 -7.14 -6.47
CA ASP A 178 16.71 -6.97 -7.92
C ASP A 178 15.75 -5.81 -8.23
N LYS A 179 14.63 -5.72 -7.49
CA LYS A 179 13.62 -4.67 -7.70
C LYS A 179 14.07 -3.30 -7.22
N ILE A 180 14.85 -3.25 -6.14
CA ILE A 180 15.50 -2.02 -5.70
C ILE A 180 16.45 -1.52 -6.78
N SER A 181 17.33 -2.37 -7.31
CA SER A 181 18.26 -1.99 -8.38
C SER A 181 17.55 -1.54 -9.66
N GLU A 182 16.47 -2.22 -10.06
CA GLU A 182 15.63 -1.81 -11.20
C GLU A 182 15.06 -0.40 -11.01
N ALA A 183 14.47 -0.14 -9.84
CA ALA A 183 13.89 1.16 -9.50
C ALA A 183 14.94 2.28 -9.47
N VAL A 184 16.13 2.02 -8.90
CA VAL A 184 17.22 2.98 -8.96
C VAL A 184 17.59 3.31 -10.41
N HIS A 185 17.72 2.31 -11.28
CA HIS A 185 18.07 2.56 -12.68
C HIS A 185 17.00 3.37 -13.44
N GLN A 186 15.75 3.33 -13.00
CA GLN A 186 14.72 4.23 -13.51
C GLN A 186 14.90 5.66 -12.98
N LEU A 187 15.19 5.81 -11.69
CA LEU A 187 15.47 7.11 -11.07
C LEU A 187 16.69 7.81 -11.68
N GLU A 188 17.72 7.07 -12.10
CA GLU A 188 18.90 7.61 -12.81
C GLU A 188 18.54 8.44 -14.05
N LYS A 189 17.36 8.25 -14.63
CA LYS A 189 16.91 8.93 -15.84
C LYS A 189 16.22 10.27 -15.58
N CYS A 190 15.75 10.51 -14.35
CA CYS A 190 14.87 11.64 -14.04
C CYS A 190 15.23 12.41 -12.76
N VAL A 191 16.02 11.83 -11.85
CA VAL A 191 16.52 12.49 -10.65
C VAL A 191 17.79 13.26 -10.99
N HIS A 192 17.86 14.53 -10.60
CA HIS A 192 19.07 15.34 -10.70
C HIS A 192 19.53 15.79 -9.30
N PRO A 193 20.41 15.01 -8.62
CA PRO A 193 20.84 15.32 -7.25
C PRO A 193 21.51 16.69 -7.12
N ASP A 194 22.23 17.13 -8.15
CA ASP A 194 22.88 18.46 -8.19
C ASP A 194 21.86 19.61 -8.18
N ASN A 195 20.63 19.36 -8.61
CA ASN A 195 19.50 20.30 -8.50
C ASN A 195 18.76 20.19 -7.17
N GLY A 196 19.21 19.32 -6.27
CA GLY A 196 18.55 19.01 -5.01
C GLY A 196 17.38 18.04 -5.14
N ASP A 197 17.21 17.31 -6.24
CA ASP A 197 16.17 16.27 -6.31
C ASP A 197 16.43 15.15 -5.30
N ILE A 198 15.36 14.56 -4.76
CA ILE A 198 15.41 13.41 -3.84
C ILE A 198 14.79 12.21 -4.56
N GLY A 199 15.61 11.22 -4.92
CA GLY A 199 15.12 9.95 -5.43
C GLY A 199 14.77 8.98 -4.30
N LEU A 200 13.61 8.34 -4.38
CA LEU A 200 13.16 7.31 -3.44
C LEU A 200 12.73 6.05 -4.18
N VAL A 201 13.13 4.90 -3.64
CA VAL A 201 12.58 3.61 -4.07
C VAL A 201 11.55 3.16 -3.06
N ALA A 202 10.28 3.05 -3.43
CA ALA A 202 9.25 2.45 -2.61
C ALA A 202 9.14 0.95 -2.91
N ILE A 203 9.24 0.11 -1.88
CA ILE A 203 9.15 -1.35 -1.96
C ILE A 203 7.96 -1.84 -1.14
N SER A 204 6.96 -2.40 -1.81
CA SER A 204 5.89 -3.13 -1.14
C SER A 204 6.26 -4.59 -0.95
N ILE A 205 6.28 -5.02 0.32
CA ILE A 205 6.47 -6.41 0.74
C ILE A 205 5.16 -7.07 1.24
N SER A 206 4.01 -6.43 1.04
CA SER A 206 2.70 -6.93 1.51
C SER A 206 2.42 -8.37 1.07
N ARG A 207 2.85 -8.75 -0.14
CA ARG A 207 2.71 -10.13 -0.66
C ARG A 207 3.53 -11.16 0.14
N LEU A 208 4.65 -10.75 0.73
CA LEU A 208 5.49 -11.60 1.57
C LEU A 208 4.89 -11.79 2.96
N ALA A 209 4.28 -10.72 3.50
CA ALA A 209 3.57 -10.76 4.77
C ALA A 209 2.25 -11.53 4.68
N HIS A 210 1.65 -11.60 3.49
CA HIS A 210 0.37 -12.26 3.24
C HIS A 210 0.42 -13.06 1.93
N GLN A 211 0.65 -14.38 2.04
CA GLN A 211 0.57 -15.30 0.90
C GLN A 211 -0.88 -15.56 0.42
N GLY A 212 -1.87 -14.80 0.91
CA GLY A 212 -3.25 -14.88 0.46
C GLY A 212 -4.11 -15.83 1.30
N ASN A 213 -3.55 -16.56 2.25
CA ASN A 213 -4.21 -17.70 2.88
C ASN A 213 -4.49 -17.55 4.39
N GLY A 214 -4.37 -16.35 4.96
CA GLY A 214 -4.69 -16.14 6.37
C GLY A 214 -4.58 -14.69 6.83
N TYR A 215 -5.24 -14.36 7.93
CA TYR A 215 -5.16 -13.06 8.60
C TYR A 215 -4.35 -13.19 9.88
N TRP A 216 -3.91 -12.06 10.43
CA TRP A 216 -3.30 -12.04 11.76
C TRP A 216 -4.36 -11.76 12.82
N ASP A 217 -4.53 -12.67 13.78
CA ASP A 217 -5.31 -12.39 14.98
C ASP A 217 -4.52 -11.43 15.88
N ALA A 218 -5.14 -10.29 16.22
CA ALA A 218 -4.57 -9.33 17.15
C ALA A 218 -5.65 -8.88 18.16
N PRO A 219 -5.31 -8.70 19.45
CA PRO A 219 -6.29 -8.20 20.43
C PRO A 219 -6.78 -6.79 20.09
N THR A 220 -5.91 -5.96 19.52
CA THR A 220 -6.24 -4.63 19.01
C THR A 220 -5.45 -4.34 17.73
N VAL A 221 -5.86 -3.32 16.98
CA VAL A 221 -5.16 -2.87 15.77
C VAL A 221 -3.74 -2.42 16.11
N GLU A 222 -3.54 -1.73 17.23
CA GLU A 222 -2.23 -1.23 17.66
C GLU A 222 -1.25 -2.37 17.92
N ILE A 223 -1.71 -3.47 18.49
CA ILE A 223 -0.88 -4.66 18.71
C ILE A 223 -0.52 -5.32 17.37
N GLY A 224 -1.49 -5.45 16.45
CA GLY A 224 -1.24 -5.97 15.10
C GLY A 224 -0.25 -5.11 14.31
N ARG A 225 -0.39 -3.78 14.40
CA ARG A 225 0.57 -2.80 13.84
C ARG A 225 1.96 -2.95 14.43
N ALA A 226 2.08 -3.05 15.76
CA ALA A 226 3.36 -3.25 16.42
C ALA A 226 4.07 -4.54 15.97
N PHE A 227 3.30 -5.61 15.74
CA PHE A 227 3.83 -6.85 15.18
C PHE A 227 4.36 -6.65 13.74
N LEU A 228 3.57 -6.02 12.86
CA LEU A 228 3.99 -5.72 11.49
C LEU A 228 5.24 -4.84 11.46
N SER A 229 5.29 -3.81 12.30
CA SER A 229 6.43 -2.90 12.40
C SER A 229 7.69 -3.64 12.81
N ARG A 230 7.58 -4.55 13.78
CA ARG A 230 8.71 -5.41 14.21
C ARG A 230 9.15 -6.37 13.11
N ALA A 231 8.21 -7.00 12.41
CA ALA A 231 8.52 -7.92 11.31
C ALA A 231 9.21 -7.19 10.14
N LEU A 232 8.71 -6.00 9.79
CA LEU A 232 9.29 -5.13 8.78
C LEU A 232 10.72 -4.73 9.14
N ARG A 233 10.97 -4.30 10.38
CA ARG A 233 12.31 -3.95 10.88
C ARG A 233 13.26 -5.13 10.79
N HIS A 234 12.84 -6.32 11.26
CA HIS A 234 13.68 -7.51 11.16
C HIS A 234 14.07 -7.84 9.71
N MET A 235 13.13 -7.75 8.77
CA MET A 235 13.42 -7.96 7.35
C MET A 235 14.43 -6.93 6.81
N VAL A 236 14.26 -5.66 7.14
CA VAL A 236 15.19 -4.61 6.69
C VAL A 236 16.57 -4.77 7.33
N ASP A 237 16.65 -5.16 8.61
CA ASP A 237 17.90 -5.45 9.31
C ASP A 237 18.66 -6.62 8.66
N ASP A 238 17.95 -7.67 8.22
CA ASP A 238 18.54 -8.79 7.49
C ASP A 238 19.06 -8.35 6.11
N LEU A 239 18.33 -7.47 5.42
CA LEU A 239 18.73 -6.89 4.14
C LEU A 239 19.88 -5.87 4.27
N ASN A 240 20.08 -5.26 5.44
CA ASN A 240 21.05 -4.18 5.66
C ASN A 240 22.48 -4.56 5.22
N LYS A 241 22.90 -5.81 5.42
CA LYS A 241 24.22 -6.31 4.97
C LYS A 241 24.44 -6.21 3.46
N HIS A 242 23.35 -6.22 2.69
CA HIS A 242 23.35 -6.08 1.25
C HIS A 242 23.07 -4.63 0.82
N LEU A 243 22.08 -3.98 1.43
CA LEU A 243 21.71 -2.60 1.13
C LEU A 243 22.87 -1.62 1.39
N SER A 244 23.63 -1.80 2.46
CA SER A 244 24.81 -0.97 2.78
C SER A 244 25.93 -1.06 1.74
N LYS A 245 25.91 -2.07 0.86
CA LYS A 245 26.86 -2.22 -0.25
C LYS A 245 26.35 -1.59 -1.54
N LEU A 246 25.07 -1.26 -1.60
CA LEU A 246 24.48 -0.54 -2.72
C LEU A 246 24.71 0.96 -2.47
N SER A 247 25.46 1.60 -3.36
CA SER A 247 25.60 3.04 -3.38
C SER A 247 25.11 3.53 -4.73
N PHE A 248 24.09 4.38 -4.71
CA PHE A 248 23.49 4.94 -5.91
C PHE A 248 23.32 6.44 -5.72
N SER A 249 23.93 7.23 -6.59
CA SER A 249 23.88 8.69 -6.50
C SER A 249 22.47 9.27 -6.69
N HIS A 250 21.57 8.52 -7.32
CA HIS A 250 20.22 8.97 -7.69
C HIS A 250 19.11 8.45 -6.76
N ALA A 251 19.46 7.68 -5.72
CA ALA A 251 18.50 7.21 -4.71
C ALA A 251 18.99 7.61 -3.32
N ALA A 252 18.25 8.51 -2.68
CA ALA A 252 18.52 8.96 -1.32
C ALA A 252 18.16 7.87 -0.29
N GLY A 253 17.11 7.09 -0.54
CA GLY A 253 16.68 6.02 0.35
C GLY A 253 15.64 5.08 -0.25
N VAL A 254 15.32 4.04 0.52
CA VAL A 254 14.28 3.06 0.22
C VAL A 254 13.17 3.17 1.25
N VAL A 255 11.94 3.35 0.79
CA VAL A 255 10.72 3.26 1.61
C VAL A 255 10.21 1.83 1.54
N PHE A 256 10.30 1.07 2.62
CA PHE A 256 9.64 -0.23 2.72
C PHE A 256 8.23 -0.05 3.25
N HIS A 257 7.28 -0.75 2.65
CA HIS A 257 5.88 -0.72 3.03
C HIS A 257 5.32 -2.14 3.14
N VAL A 258 4.55 -2.39 4.19
CA VAL A 258 3.79 -3.62 4.38
C VAL A 258 2.35 -3.26 4.73
N SER A 259 1.39 -3.94 4.13
CA SER A 259 -0.03 -3.90 4.48
C SER A 259 -0.52 -5.33 4.60
N SER A 260 -1.30 -5.63 5.64
CA SER A 260 -1.76 -6.98 5.94
C SER A 260 -3.17 -6.97 6.55
N PRO A 261 -4.04 -7.93 6.17
CA PRO A 261 -5.31 -8.14 6.84
C PRO A 261 -5.10 -8.58 8.30
N LEU A 262 -5.79 -7.90 9.21
CA LEU A 262 -5.90 -8.25 10.62
C LEU A 262 -7.33 -8.68 10.95
N HIS A 263 -7.47 -9.62 11.88
CA HIS A 263 -8.71 -9.85 12.59
C HIS A 263 -8.55 -9.35 14.03
N VAL A 264 -9.42 -8.42 14.41
CA VAL A 264 -9.45 -7.85 15.75
C VAL A 264 -10.78 -8.22 16.39
N GLN A 265 -10.74 -8.92 17.53
CA GLN A 265 -11.93 -9.53 18.14
C GLN A 265 -13.11 -8.56 18.34
N SER A 266 -12.84 -7.29 18.62
CA SER A 266 -13.85 -6.25 18.85
C SER A 266 -14.30 -5.50 17.58
N LEU A 267 -13.57 -5.61 16.47
CA LEU A 267 -13.78 -4.83 15.24
C LEU A 267 -14.03 -5.70 14.00
N GLY A 268 -13.77 -7.00 14.07
CA GLY A 268 -13.74 -7.89 12.92
C GLY A 268 -12.49 -7.65 12.07
N TYR A 269 -12.64 -7.71 10.74
CA TYR A 269 -11.54 -7.61 9.80
C TYR A 269 -11.19 -6.17 9.48
N THR A 270 -9.90 -5.88 9.47
CA THR A 270 -9.34 -4.58 9.15
C THR A 270 -7.98 -4.75 8.49
N VAL A 271 -7.35 -3.64 8.12
CA VAL A 271 -6.00 -3.60 7.58
C VAL A 271 -5.11 -2.89 8.57
N ALA A 272 -3.89 -3.41 8.73
CA ALA A 272 -2.80 -2.65 9.28
C ALA A 272 -1.71 -2.49 8.23
N SER A 273 -1.20 -1.27 8.13
CA SER A 273 -0.07 -0.94 7.28
C SER A 273 1.04 -0.30 8.12
N GLU A 274 2.28 -0.58 7.73
CA GLU A 274 3.49 -0.03 8.35
C GLU A 274 4.50 0.36 7.27
N GLY A 275 5.23 1.43 7.56
CA GLY A 275 6.32 1.95 6.76
C GLY A 275 7.67 1.80 7.46
N LEU A 276 8.74 1.93 6.69
CA LEU A 276 10.07 2.20 7.21
C LEU A 276 10.94 2.83 6.13
N VAL A 277 11.70 3.88 6.44
CA VAL A 277 12.68 4.46 5.53
C VAL A 277 14.08 3.98 5.87
N TYR A 278 14.74 3.37 4.90
CA TYR A 278 16.15 3.01 4.94
C TYR A 278 16.98 4.05 4.17
N PRO A 279 17.85 4.84 4.82
CA PRO A 279 18.69 5.81 4.14
C PRO A 279 19.81 5.11 3.36
N MET A 280 19.92 5.41 2.06
CA MET A 280 21.03 4.97 1.21
C MET A 280 22.13 6.03 1.11
N ASN A 281 21.74 7.30 1.09
CA ASN A 281 22.65 8.44 1.13
C ASN A 281 22.62 9.10 2.52
N LEU A 282 23.71 8.97 3.28
CA LEU A 282 23.78 9.51 4.63
C LEU A 282 23.68 11.03 4.67
N ALA A 283 24.10 11.74 3.61
CA ALA A 283 23.96 13.19 3.53
C ALA A 283 22.50 13.65 3.53
N GLU A 284 21.57 12.77 3.14
CA GLU A 284 20.14 13.04 3.07
C GLU A 284 19.39 12.58 4.33
N SER A 285 20.07 12.02 5.33
CA SER A 285 19.44 11.34 6.48
C SER A 285 18.44 12.22 7.24
N ASP A 286 18.73 13.51 7.44
CA ASP A 286 17.83 14.41 8.18
C ASP A 286 16.61 14.81 7.34
N CYS A 287 16.79 14.99 6.03
CA CYS A 287 15.67 15.21 5.11
C CYS A 287 14.77 13.97 5.04
N LEU A 288 15.37 12.78 4.92
CA LEU A 288 14.65 11.50 4.90
C LEU A 288 13.94 11.21 6.22
N ARG A 289 14.53 11.56 7.36
CA ARG A 289 13.85 11.46 8.66
C ARG A 289 12.62 12.38 8.70
N SER A 290 12.79 13.65 8.34
CA SER A 290 11.68 14.61 8.31
C SER A 290 10.57 14.17 7.35
N LEU A 291 10.96 13.61 6.19
CA LEU A 291 10.02 13.07 5.22
C LEU A 291 9.28 11.84 5.77
N ALA A 292 9.98 10.91 6.42
CA ALA A 292 9.38 9.74 7.05
C ALA A 292 8.35 10.14 8.12
N GLU A 293 8.71 11.11 8.98
CA GLU A 293 7.82 11.64 10.01
C GLU A 293 6.56 12.26 9.39
N ILE A 294 6.70 13.08 8.34
CA ILE A 294 5.56 13.71 7.67
C ILE A 294 4.69 12.67 6.98
N LEU A 295 5.28 11.75 6.23
CA LEU A 295 4.54 10.67 5.54
C LEU A 295 3.96 9.63 6.52
N ARG A 296 4.27 9.74 7.82
CA ARG A 296 3.88 8.79 8.88
C ARG A 296 4.35 7.36 8.57
N LEU A 297 5.58 7.25 8.06
CA LEU A 297 6.31 6.01 7.78
C LEU A 297 7.11 5.53 8.98
#